data_AF-A0A7R9DN87-F1
#
_entry.id   AF-A0A7R9DN87-F1
#
_cell.length_a   1.000
_cell.length_b   1.000
_cell.length_c   1.000
_cell.angle_alpha   90.00
_cell.angle_beta   90.00
_cell.angle_gamma   90.00
#
_symmetry.space_group_name_H-M   'P 1'
#
loop_
_entity.id
_entity.type
_entity.pdbx_description
1 polymer ?
#
loop_
_entity_poly.entity_id
_entity_poly.type
_entity_poly.pdbx_seq_one_letter_code
_entity_poly.pdbx_strand_id
1 'polypeptide(L)'
;MDPCISANLVPVDMAVGALIASAREVHNTQRKLGDSEGIPIYNYVSSAQKPIQWREFVDMANSHGMDIPCSKAIWYYSFTMTKYKVVYMILSFLLHTLPALLVDTVTILCFKKPK
;
A
#
# COMPACT_ATOMS: atom_id res chain seq x y z
N MET A 1 8.42 -5.24 10.49
CA MET A 1 8.63 -5.90 9.17
C MET A 1 10.10 -5.78 8.84
N ASP A 2 10.72 -6.82 8.27
CA ASP A 2 12.12 -6.72 7.84
C ASP A 2 12.21 -5.90 6.54
N PRO A 3 12.92 -4.75 6.54
CA PRO A 3 13.07 -3.90 5.37
C PRO A 3 13.79 -4.52 4.19
N CYS A 4 14.55 -5.59 4.40
CA CYS A 4 15.35 -6.22 3.35
C CYS A 4 14.59 -7.31 2.58
N ILE A 5 13.35 -7.63 2.96
CA ILE A 5 12.53 -8.63 2.26
C ILE A 5 11.93 -8.02 1.00
N SER A 6 11.87 -8.82 -0.07
CA SER A 6 11.19 -8.48 -1.32
C SER A 6 9.70 -8.18 -1.09
N ALA A 7 9.25 -7.06 -1.61
CA ALA A 7 7.87 -6.60 -1.58
C ALA A 7 7.15 -7.09 -2.85
N ASN A 8 6.20 -8.01 -2.68
CA ASN A 8 5.37 -8.49 -3.76
C ASN A 8 4.20 -7.53 -3.99
N LEU A 9 4.49 -6.43 -4.70
CA LEU A 9 3.55 -5.35 -4.97
C LEU A 9 3.20 -5.32 -6.45
N VAL A 10 1.91 -5.20 -6.76
CA VAL A 10 1.40 -4.97 -8.12
C VAL A 10 0.47 -3.76 -8.13
N PRO A 11 0.54 -2.89 -9.15
CA PRO A 11 -0.40 -1.79 -9.29
C PRO A 11 -1.83 -2.30 -9.50
N VAL A 12 -2.80 -1.68 -8.81
CA VAL A 12 -4.21 -2.12 -8.84
C VAL A 12 -4.84 -1.99 -10.23
N ASP A 13 -4.52 -0.91 -10.93
CA ASP A 13 -4.97 -0.62 -12.29
C ASP A 13 -4.45 -1.66 -13.29
N MET A 14 -3.19 -2.08 -13.14
CA MET A 14 -2.62 -3.15 -13.95
C MET A 14 -3.24 -4.52 -13.64
N ALA A 15 -3.54 -4.81 -12.36
CA ALA A 15 -4.23 -6.04 -11.98
C ALA A 15 -5.63 -6.12 -12.60
N VAL A 16 -6.38 -5.01 -12.58
CA VAL A 16 -7.69 -4.90 -13.24
C VAL A 16 -7.54 -5.03 -14.76
N GLY A 17 -6.54 -4.38 -15.36
CA GLY A 17 -6.24 -4.50 -16.78
C GLY A 17 -5.93 -5.94 -17.20
N ALA A 18 -5.13 -6.65 -16.41
CA ALA A 18 -4.81 -8.06 -16.62
C ALA A 18 -6.06 -8.95 -16.52
N LEU A 19 -6.95 -8.69 -15.55
CA LEU A 19 -8.22 -9.41 -15.42
C LEU A 19 -9.08 -9.26 -16.67
N ILE A 20 -9.28 -8.03 -17.16
CA ILE A 20 -10.08 -7.76 -18.37
C ILE A 20 -9.44 -8.43 -19.60
N ALA A 21 -8.11 -8.32 -19.75
CA ALA A 21 -7.39 -8.94 -20.84
C ALA A 21 -7.54 -10.48 -20.83
N SER A 22 -7.42 -11.10 -19.65
CA SER A 22 -7.58 -12.54 -19.49
C SER A 22 -9.00 -13.01 -19.85
N ALA A 23 -10.03 -12.27 -19.45
CA ALA A 23 -11.42 -12.58 -19.77
C ALA A 23 -11.68 -12.50 -21.30
N ARG A 24 -11.12 -11.48 -21.96
CA ARG A 24 -11.20 -11.34 -23.41
C ARG A 24 -10.48 -12.49 -24.13
N GLU A 25 -9.31 -12.87 -23.64
CA GLU A 25 -8.55 -13.98 -24.23
C GLU A 25 -9.31 -15.29 -24.12
N VAL A 26 -9.85 -15.61 -22.93
CA VAL A 26 -10.69 -16.80 -22.72
C VAL A 26 -11.88 -16.80 -23.69
N HIS A 27 -12.59 -15.68 -23.82
CA HIS A 27 -13.70 -15.57 -24.77
C HIS A 27 -13.27 -15.85 -26.22
N ASN A 28 -12.13 -15.31 -26.66
CA ASN A 28 -11.61 -15.50 -28.01
C ASN A 28 -11.15 -16.95 -28.25
N THR A 29 -10.49 -17.57 -27.27
CA THR A 29 -10.02 -18.95 -27.33
C THR A 29 -11.18 -19.93 -27.42
N GLN A 30 -12.20 -19.76 -26.57
CA GLN A 30 -13.43 -20.58 -26.62
C GLN A 30 -14.12 -20.47 -27.99
N ARG A 31 -14.16 -19.27 -28.59
CA ARG A 31 -14.73 -19.08 -29.94
C ARG A 31 -13.94 -19.77 -31.04
N LYS A 32 -12.62 -19.92 -30.90
CA LYS A 32 -11.74 -20.50 -31.93
C LYS A 32 -11.64 -22.02 -31.82
N LEU A 33 -11.58 -22.56 -30.60
CA LEU A 33 -11.22 -23.96 -30.34
C LEU A 33 -12.37 -24.77 -29.70
N GLY A 34 -13.50 -24.13 -29.36
CA GLY A 34 -14.58 -24.74 -28.59
C GLY A 34 -14.16 -25.06 -27.14
N ASP A 35 -14.92 -25.92 -26.45
CA ASP A 35 -14.61 -26.42 -25.10
C ASP A 35 -13.48 -27.47 -25.08
N SER A 36 -12.70 -27.56 -26.16
CA SER A 36 -11.65 -28.57 -26.32
C SER A 36 -10.37 -28.25 -25.53
N GLU A 37 -10.13 -26.98 -25.20
CA GLU A 37 -9.04 -26.56 -24.32
C GLU A 37 -9.52 -26.41 -22.87
N GLY A 38 -8.75 -26.95 -21.92
CA GLY A 38 -9.02 -26.79 -20.50
C GLY A 38 -8.97 -25.32 -20.05
N ILE A 39 -9.60 -25.02 -18.91
CA ILE A 39 -9.69 -23.65 -18.37
C ILE A 39 -8.26 -23.13 -18.06
N PRO A 40 -7.80 -22.05 -18.73
CA PRO A 40 -6.47 -21.50 -18.48
C PRO A 40 -6.42 -20.80 -17.11
N ILE A 41 -5.31 -20.98 -16.40
CA ILE A 41 -5.05 -20.35 -15.11
C ILE A 41 -4.00 -19.26 -15.31
N TYR A 42 -4.37 -18.01 -15.05
CA TYR A 42 -3.46 -16.87 -15.14
C TYR A 42 -3.00 -16.45 -13.75
N ASN A 43 -1.69 -16.28 -13.57
CA ASN A 43 -1.12 -15.75 -12.34
C ASN A 43 -0.52 -14.37 -12.60
N TYR A 44 -1.01 -13.35 -11.89
CA TYR A 44 -0.50 -11.99 -11.98
C TYR A 44 0.31 -11.66 -10.72
N VAL A 45 1.62 -11.63 -10.87
CA VAL A 45 2.59 -11.44 -9.77
C VAL A 45 3.56 -10.31 -10.10
N SER A 46 4.16 -9.76 -9.05
CA SER A 46 5.29 -8.85 -9.16
C SER A 46 6.47 -9.52 -9.88
N SER A 47 7.22 -8.76 -10.67
CA SER A 47 8.32 -9.28 -11.48
C SER A 47 9.41 -9.92 -10.63
N ALA A 48 9.75 -11.18 -10.93
CA ALA A 48 10.89 -11.87 -10.33
C ALA A 48 12.25 -11.36 -10.85
N GLN A 49 12.27 -10.64 -11.98
CA GLN A 49 13.50 -10.18 -12.62
C GLN A 49 14.08 -8.93 -11.94
N LYS A 50 13.23 -8.09 -11.34
CA LYS A 50 13.62 -6.90 -10.59
C LYS A 50 12.71 -6.75 -9.36
N PRO A 51 12.90 -7.60 -8.34
CA PRO A 51 12.14 -7.48 -7.10
C PRO A 51 12.53 -6.17 -6.40
N ILE A 52 11.53 -5.46 -5.86
CA ILE A 52 11.72 -4.26 -5.04
C ILE A 52 11.69 -4.69 -3.58
N GLN A 53 12.61 -4.20 -2.76
CA GLN A 53 12.56 -4.43 -1.31
C GLN A 53 11.61 -3.44 -0.62
N TRP A 54 11.06 -3.83 0.53
CA TRP A 54 10.21 -2.91 1.30
C TRP A 54 10.90 -1.60 1.65
N ARG A 55 12.21 -1.61 1.92
CA ARG A 55 13.00 -0.39 2.12
C ARG A 55 12.92 0.54 0.92
N GLU A 56 13.24 0.02 -0.26
CA GLU A 56 13.29 0.79 -1.50
C GLU A 56 11.90 1.35 -1.83
N PHE A 57 10.85 0.55 -1.67
CA PHE A 57 9.48 1.00 -1.85
C PHE A 57 9.12 2.17 -0.91
N VAL A 58 9.47 2.03 0.37
CA VAL A 58 9.21 3.06 1.38
C VAL A 58 10.02 4.33 1.12
N ASP A 59 11.28 4.21 0.71
CA ASP A 59 12.12 5.35 0.39
C ASP A 59 11.57 6.10 -0.84
N MET A 60 11.11 5.38 -1.87
CA MET A 60 10.42 5.97 -3.02
C MET A 60 9.08 6.61 -2.62
N ALA A 61 8.31 5.98 -1.74
CA ALA A 61 7.06 6.54 -1.23
C ALA A 61 7.31 7.80 -0.39
N ASN A 62 8.37 7.83 0.41
CA ASN A 62 8.78 8.99 1.18
C ASN A 62 9.28 10.13 0.27
N SER A 63 9.99 9.85 -0.81
CA SER A 63 10.48 10.90 -1.70
C SER A 63 9.35 11.54 -2.52
N HIS A 64 8.42 10.73 -3.05
CA HIS A 64 7.36 11.23 -3.93
C HIS A 64 6.06 11.57 -3.18
N GLY A 65 5.81 10.94 -2.02
CA GLY A 65 4.59 11.16 -1.24
C GLY A 65 4.53 12.53 -0.58
N MET A 66 5.68 13.19 -0.42
CA MET A 66 5.77 14.54 0.12
C MET A 66 5.25 15.60 -0.85
N ASP A 67 5.38 15.34 -2.15
CA ASP A 67 4.90 16.23 -3.21
C ASP A 67 3.36 16.19 -3.33
N ILE A 68 2.72 15.15 -2.77
CA ILE A 68 1.28 14.92 -2.85
C ILE A 68 0.70 14.77 -1.44
N PRO A 69 0.60 15.86 -0.66
CA PRO A 69 0.07 15.80 0.68
C PRO A 69 -1.41 15.42 0.69
N CYS A 70 -1.81 14.61 1.67
CA CYS A 70 -3.21 14.30 1.88
C CYS A 70 -3.97 15.53 2.38
N SER A 71 -5.02 15.92 1.66
CA SER A 71 -5.81 17.13 1.95
C SER A 71 -6.46 17.16 3.35
N LYS A 72 -6.62 16.00 3.99
CA LYS A 72 -7.18 15.84 5.34
C LYS A 72 -6.13 15.50 6.39
N ALA A 73 -4.85 15.47 6.04
CA ALA A 73 -3.81 15.16 7.01
C ALA A 73 -3.62 16.32 8.00
N ILE A 74 -3.66 16.01 9.29
CA ILE A 74 -3.41 16.97 10.37
C ILE A 74 -1.90 17.21 10.54
N TRP A 75 -1.09 16.21 10.17
CA TRP A 75 0.36 16.25 10.30
C TRP A 75 1.04 15.81 9.00
N TYR A 76 2.29 16.21 8.85
CA TYR A 76 3.11 15.82 7.71
C TYR A 76 3.33 14.30 7.67
N TYR A 77 3.46 13.75 6.47
CA TYR A 77 3.67 12.31 6.27
C TYR A 77 4.96 11.87 6.98
N SER A 78 4.82 10.91 7.90
CA SER A 78 5.93 10.29 8.61
C SER A 78 5.72 8.80 8.63
N PHE A 79 6.58 8.07 7.94
CA PHE A 79 6.54 6.62 7.89
C PHE A 79 7.95 6.06 8.03
N THR A 80 8.17 5.28 9.09
CA THR A 80 9.46 4.63 9.37
C THR A 80 9.24 3.16 9.60
N MET A 81 9.92 2.32 8.81
CA MET A 81 9.83 0.88 8.96
C MET A 81 10.92 0.34 9.88
N THR A 82 10.52 -0.40 10.91
CA THR A 82 11.44 -1.00 11.88
C THR A 82 11.16 -2.50 12.07
N LYS A 83 12.24 -3.24 12.30
CA LYS A 83 12.20 -4.67 12.65
C LYS A 83 11.92 -4.90 14.14
N TYR A 84 12.17 -3.91 14.98
CA TYR A 84 12.06 -4.04 16.44
C TYR A 84 10.72 -3.53 16.95
N LYS A 85 9.97 -4.40 17.63
CA LYS A 85 8.65 -4.08 18.21
C LYS A 85 8.70 -2.91 19.21
N VAL A 86 9.76 -2.82 20.01
CA VAL A 86 9.94 -1.74 21.01
C VAL A 86 10.07 -0.39 20.32
N VAL A 87 10.92 -0.30 19.29
CA VAL A 87 11.10 0.93 18.50
C VAL A 87 9.79 1.32 17.82
N TYR A 88 9.07 0.34 17.25
CA TYR A 88 7.76 0.58 16.65
C TYR A 88 6.75 1.15 17.66
N MET A 89 6.69 0.58 18.87
CA MET A 89 5.81 1.08 19.93
C MET A 89 6.15 2.51 20.35
N ILE A 90 7.43 2.82 20.53
CA ILE A 90 7.88 4.16 20.91
C ILE A 90 7.51 5.17 19.80
N LEU A 91 7.85 4.86 18.55
CA LEU A 91 7.52 5.72 17.41
C LEU A 91 6.00 5.89 17.25
N SER A 92 5.22 4.81 17.40
CA SER A 92 3.77 4.85 17.29
C SER A 92 3.16 5.71 18.39
N PHE A 93 3.63 5.57 19.63
CA PHE A 93 3.20 6.41 20.74
C PHE A 93 3.52 7.89 20.49
N LEU A 94 4.75 8.20 20.04
CA LEU A 94 5.20 9.59 19.85
C LEU A 94 4.60 10.26 18.60
N LEU A 95 4.38 9.53 17.50
CA LEU A 95 3.91 10.09 16.23
C LEU A 95 2.39 10.03 16.05
N HIS A 96 1.70 9.13 16.76
CA HIS A 96 0.25 8.98 16.64
C HIS A 96 -0.48 9.29 17.96
N THR A 97 -0.14 8.58 19.04
CA THR A 97 -0.91 8.67 20.30
C THR A 97 -0.72 10.01 21.01
N LEU A 98 0.53 10.46 21.16
CA LEU A 98 0.84 11.70 21.88
C LEU A 98 0.28 12.93 21.14
N PRO A 99 0.45 13.10 19.80
CA PRO A 99 -0.12 14.22 19.09
C PRO A 99 -1.66 14.21 19.09
N ALA A 100 -2.28 13.03 18.94
CA ALA A 100 -3.74 12.91 19.04
C ALA A 100 -4.25 13.35 20.42
N LEU A 101 -3.61 12.86 21.50
CA LEU A 101 -3.96 13.24 22.86
C LEU A 101 -3.81 14.75 23.10
N LEU A 102 -2.76 15.37 22.57
CA LEU A 102 -2.55 16.81 22.68
C LEU A 102 -3.67 17.58 21.95
N VAL A 103 -3.99 17.19 20.72
CA VAL A 103 -5.06 17.81 19.93
C VAL A 103 -6.42 17.64 20.61
N ASP A 104 -6.73 16.47 21.14
CA ASP A 104 -7.97 16.20 21.87
C ASP A 104 -8.07 17.05 23.14
N THR A 105 -6.99 17.12 23.92
CA THR A 105 -6.94 17.91 25.16
C THR A 105 -7.17 19.39 24.87
N VAL A 106 -6.50 19.94 23.86
CA VAL A 106 -6.70 21.34 23.43
C VAL A 106 -8.13 21.57 22.95
N THR A 107 -8.70 20.62 22.20
CA THR A 107 -10.05 20.73 21.65
C THR A 107 -11.10 20.75 22.77
N ILE A 108 -10.94 19.89 23.78
CA ILE A 108 -11.78 19.85 24.99
C ILE A 108 -11.67 21.17 25.76
N LEU A 109 -10.46 21.69 25.99
CA LEU A 109 -10.24 22.96 26.69
C LEU A 109 -10.84 24.16 25.94
N CYS A 110 -10.87 24.11 24.60
CA CYS A 110 -11.50 25.13 23.77
C CYS A 110 -13.03 24.97 23.61
N PHE A 111 -13.68 24.09 24.39
CA PHE A 111 -15.11 23.78 24.33
C PHE A 111 -15.63 23.39 22.93
N LYS A 112 -14.74 22.90 22.06
CA LYS A 112 -15.10 22.30 20.78
C LYS A 112 -15.25 20.79 21.00
N LYS A 113 -16.20 20.16 20.31
CA LYS A 113 -16.31 18.70 20.38
C LYS A 113 -15.03 18.08 19.77
N PRO A 114 -14.35 17.16 20.47
CA PRO A 114 -13.27 16.38 19.86
C PRO A 114 -13.83 15.64 18.62
N LYS A 115 -13.02 15.56 17.56
CA LYS A 115 -13.39 14.92 16.29
C LYS A 115 -12.78 13.54 16.18
#